data_AF-A0A7G2CLE6-F1
#
_entry.id   AF-A0A7G2CLE6-F1
#
_cell.length_a   1.000
_cell.length_b   1.000
_cell.length_c   1.000
_cell.angle_alpha   90.00
_cell.angle_beta   90.00
_cell.angle_gamma   90.00
#
_symmetry.space_group_name_H-M   'P 1'
#
loop_
_entity.id
_entity.type
_entity.pdbx_description
1 polymer ?
#
loop_
_entity_poly.entity_id
_entity_poly.type
_entity_poly.pdbx_seq_one_letter_code
_entity_poly.pdbx_strand_id
1 'polypeptide(L)'
;MCARCSRTYGCMMCKSGAFLTSRNGKFVCDMCGQNCAACTSASQCTTCVRGAAMKKGRACMFYASESRQLTTATALAALAVLLLSLTL
;
A
#
# COMPACT_ATOMS: atom_id res chain seq x y z
N MET A 1 4.34 17.72 6.83
CA MET A 1 3.02 17.06 6.75
C MET A 1 1.85 17.95 7.17
N CYS A 2 2.06 19.00 7.96
CA CYS A 2 1.03 20.01 8.19
C CYS A 2 0.86 20.91 6.95
N ALA A 3 -0.38 21.21 6.58
CA ALA A 3 -0.75 22.16 5.54
C ALA A 3 -1.02 23.56 6.11
N ARG A 4 -1.50 23.67 7.36
CA ARG A 4 -1.75 24.94 8.03
C ARG A 4 -1.41 24.88 9.52
N CYS A 5 -0.54 25.78 9.98
CA CYS A 5 -0.09 25.84 11.37
C CYS A 5 -0.75 26.97 12.16
N SER A 6 -0.90 26.77 13.47
CA SER A 6 -1.24 27.76 14.49
C SER A 6 -0.13 27.78 15.55
N ARG A 7 0.25 28.99 16.00
CA ARG A 7 1.27 29.14 17.06
C ARG A 7 0.79 28.54 18.39
N THR A 8 -0.48 28.72 18.70
CA THR A 8 -1.10 28.25 19.94
C THR A 8 -1.29 26.74 19.90
N TYR A 9 -2.04 26.26 18.89
CA TYR A 9 -2.58 24.91 18.89
C TYR A 9 -1.74 23.88 18.13
N GLY A 10 -0.71 24.30 17.39
CA GLY A 10 0.05 23.40 16.51
C GLY A 10 -0.59 23.30 15.13
N CYS A 11 -0.60 22.11 14.53
CA CYS A 11 -1.15 21.91 13.20
C CYS A 11 -2.69 21.98 13.19
N MET A 12 -3.28 22.73 12.27
CA MET A 12 -4.74 22.85 12.14
C MET A 12 -5.29 22.07 10.94
N MET A 13 -4.45 21.74 9.96
CA MET A 13 -4.83 21.02 8.74
C MET A 13 -3.67 20.14 8.28
N CYS A 14 -3.94 18.88 7.97
CA CYS A 14 -2.95 17.96 7.42
C CYS A 14 -2.95 17.97 5.89
N LYS A 15 -1.78 17.70 5.29
CA LYS A 15 -1.70 17.35 3.87
C LYS A 15 -2.35 15.98 3.64
N SER A 16 -2.71 15.68 2.40
CA SER A 16 -3.22 14.36 1.99
C SER A 16 -2.29 13.23 2.43
N GLY A 17 -2.84 12.05 2.75
CA GLY A 17 -2.09 10.93 3.30
C GLY A 17 -1.72 11.06 4.79
N ALA A 18 -2.32 12.00 5.52
CA ALA A 18 -2.13 12.17 6.95
C ALA A 18 -3.45 12.51 7.67
N PHE A 19 -3.51 12.18 8.96
CA PHE A 19 -4.65 12.49 9.84
C PHE A 19 -4.20 13.39 10.98
N LEU A 20 -5.13 14.20 11.51
CA LEU A 20 -4.86 15.09 12.64
C LEU A 20 -4.94 14.29 13.96
N THR A 21 -3.94 14.46 14.81
CA THR A 21 -3.87 13.87 16.16
C THR A 21 -3.31 14.89 17.15
N SER A 22 -3.23 14.54 18.43
CA SER A 22 -2.66 15.39 19.48
C SER A 22 -1.46 14.72 20.15
N ARG A 23 -0.37 15.45 20.29
CA ARG A 23 0.84 15.03 21.01
C ARG A 23 1.30 16.17 21.91
N ASN A 24 1.48 15.90 23.19
CA ASN A 24 1.93 16.89 24.19
C ASN A 24 1.07 18.17 24.18
N GLY A 25 -0.25 18.03 24.05
CA GLY A 25 -1.19 19.16 24.07
C GLY A 25 -1.22 20.02 22.80
N LYS A 26 -0.49 19.64 21.75
CA LYS A 26 -0.53 20.31 20.43
C LYS A 26 -1.06 19.35 19.38
N PHE A 27 -1.85 19.89 18.45
CA PHE A 27 -2.24 19.15 17.26
C PHE A 27 -1.04 18.94 16.36
N VAL A 28 -0.90 17.72 15.87
CA VAL A 28 0.10 17.29 14.90
C VAL A 28 -0.58 16.44 13.85
N CYS A 29 0.08 16.25 12.71
CA CYS A 29 -0.37 15.25 11.77
C CYS A 29 0.43 13.98 12.02
N ASP A 30 -0.15 12.83 11.75
CA ASP A 30 0.58 11.57 11.60
C ASP A 30 0.18 10.94 10.26
N MET A 31 1.05 10.12 9.70
CA MET A 31 0.81 9.52 8.39
C MET A 31 -0.25 8.42 8.47
N CYS A 32 -1.04 8.32 7.40
CA CYS A 32 -1.89 7.16 7.19
C CYS A 32 -1.05 5.89 7.00
N GLY A 33 -1.66 4.73 7.26
CA GLY A 33 -1.07 3.44 6.97
C GLY A 33 -0.76 3.23 5.48
N GLN A 34 -0.08 2.13 5.18
CA GLN A 34 0.34 1.80 3.81
C GLN A 34 -0.83 1.80 2.83
N ASN A 35 -0.59 2.32 1.62
CA ASN A 35 -1.55 2.38 0.52
C ASN A 35 -2.86 3.14 0.84
N CYS A 36 -2.85 3.99 1.86
CA CYS A 36 -4.01 4.74 2.31
C CYS A 36 -3.90 6.23 1.94
N ALA A 37 -4.86 6.73 1.16
CA ALA A 37 -4.93 8.13 0.74
C ALA A 37 -5.56 9.05 1.79
N ALA A 38 -6.52 8.52 2.56
CA ALA A 38 -7.20 9.22 3.65
C ALA A 38 -7.54 8.25 4.79
N CYS A 39 -7.36 8.70 6.03
CA CYS A 39 -7.55 7.89 7.23
C CYS A 39 -8.03 8.74 8.41
N THR A 40 -8.60 8.09 9.43
CA THR A 40 -8.94 8.72 10.73
C THR A 40 -7.92 8.38 11.82
N SER A 41 -7.12 7.34 11.61
CA SER A 41 -5.96 6.99 12.42
C SER A 41 -4.97 6.19 11.57
N ALA A 42 -3.78 5.90 12.10
CA ALA A 42 -2.76 5.11 11.41
C ALA A 42 -3.27 3.74 10.92
N SER A 43 -4.23 3.13 11.61
CA SER A 43 -4.83 1.83 11.27
C SER A 43 -6.22 1.90 10.64
N GLN A 44 -6.88 3.06 10.66
CA GLN A 44 -8.26 3.21 10.20
C GLN A 44 -8.32 3.97 8.88
N CYS A 45 -8.05 3.27 7.77
CA CYS A 45 -8.17 3.87 6.44
C CYS A 45 -9.65 4.09 6.05
N THR A 46 -9.92 5.21 5.38
CA THR A 46 -11.23 5.53 4.79
C THR A 46 -11.18 5.50 3.27
N THR A 47 -10.01 5.74 2.66
CA THR A 47 -9.85 5.73 1.21
C THR A 47 -8.47 5.18 0.84
N CYS A 48 -8.44 4.11 0.05
CA CYS A 48 -7.18 3.58 -0.49
C CYS A 48 -6.67 4.42 -1.65
N VAL A 49 -5.36 4.39 -1.89
CA VAL A 49 -4.77 4.95 -3.12
C VAL A 49 -5.28 4.19 -4.36
N ARG A 50 -5.20 4.82 -5.53
CA ARG A 50 -5.59 4.19 -6.80
C ARG A 50 -4.85 2.87 -7.00
N GLY A 51 -5.58 1.81 -7.32
CA GLY A 51 -5.05 0.45 -7.53
C GLY A 51 -5.00 -0.43 -6.28
N ALA A 52 -5.15 0.14 -5.09
CA ALA A 52 -5.29 -0.62 -3.85
C ALA A 52 -6.77 -0.78 -3.47
N ALA A 53 -7.08 -1.84 -2.72
CA ALA A 53 -8.42 -2.13 -2.24
C ALA A 53 -8.47 -2.20 -0.71
N MET A 54 -9.63 -1.85 -0.15
CA MET A 54 -9.90 -1.91 1.28
C MET A 54 -10.17 -3.36 1.70
N LYS A 55 -9.37 -3.91 2.61
CA LYS A 55 -9.63 -5.19 3.26
C LYS A 55 -10.44 -5.03 4.54
N LYS A 56 -10.95 -6.15 5.05
CA LYS A 56 -11.54 -6.24 6.39
C LYS A 56 -10.53 -5.70 7.42
N GLY A 57 -11.00 -4.84 8.33
CA GLY A 57 -10.12 -4.15 9.29
C GLY A 57 -9.55 -2.82 8.80
N ARG A 58 -10.08 -2.24 7.72
CA ARG A 58 -9.74 -0.88 7.23
C ARG A 58 -8.27 -0.69 6.81
N ALA A 59 -7.62 -1.76 6.36
CA ALA A 59 -6.29 -1.72 5.77
C ALA A 59 -6.36 -1.74 4.24
N CYS A 60 -5.43 -1.06 3.57
CA CYS A 60 -5.34 -1.01 2.11
C CYS A 60 -4.18 -1.85 1.59
N MET A 61 -4.44 -2.60 0.53
CA MET A 61 -3.38 -3.35 -0.15
C MET A 61 -3.64 -3.47 -1.64
N PHE A 62 -2.55 -3.44 -2.40
CA PHE A 62 -2.57 -3.84 -3.80
C PHE A 62 -2.81 -5.35 -3.86
N TYR A 63 -3.75 -5.77 -4.69
CA TYR A 63 -3.71 -7.15 -5.15
C TYR A 63 -2.54 -7.23 -6.10
N ALA A 64 -1.60 -8.15 -5.85
CA ALA A 64 -0.68 -8.54 -6.89
C ALA A 64 -1.54 -8.99 -8.07
N SER A 65 -1.61 -8.18 -9.12
CA SER A 65 -1.96 -8.71 -10.42
C SER A 65 -0.91 -9.78 -10.65
N GLU A 66 -1.30 -11.05 -10.67
CA GLU A 66 -0.42 -12.11 -11.13
C GLU A 66 -0.07 -11.77 -12.58
N SER A 67 0.99 -10.99 -12.76
CA SER A 67 1.77 -11.03 -13.98
C SER A 67 2.17 -12.48 -14.06
N ARG A 68 1.50 -13.25 -14.92
CA ARG A 68 1.92 -14.59 -15.32
C ARG A 68 3.38 -14.44 -15.74
N GLN A 69 4.30 -14.64 -14.79
CA GLN A 69 5.67 -14.89 -15.10
C GLN A 69 5.61 -16.28 -15.74
N LEU A 70 5.51 -16.28 -17.07
CA LEU A 70 5.99 -17.38 -17.85
C LEU A 70 7.51 -17.37 -17.67
N THR A 71 7.95 -17.83 -16.50
CA THR A 71 9.35 -17.93 -16.14
C THR A 71 9.94 -18.86 -17.19
N THR A 72 10.92 -18.36 -17.93
CA THR A 72 11.64 -19.02 -19.02
C THR A 72 12.22 -20.40 -18.67
N ALA A 73 12.15 -20.82 -17.40
CA ALA A 73 12.45 -22.15 -16.91
C ALA A 73 11.59 -23.27 -17.55
N THR A 74 10.34 -22.99 -17.96
CA THR A 74 9.49 -24.02 -18.58
C THR A 74 9.92 -24.37 -20.01
N ALA A 75 10.60 -23.47 -20.72
CA ALA A 75 11.07 -23.75 -22.08
C ALA A 75 12.23 -24.78 -22.09
N LEU A 76 13.14 -24.70 -21.12
CA LEU A 76 14.24 -25.66 -20.96
C LEU A 76 13.73 -27.05 -20.54
N ALA A 77 12.71 -27.10 -19.68
CA ALA A 77 12.10 -28.37 -19.27
C ALA A 77 11.39 -29.07 -20.45
N ALA A 78 10.69 -28.31 -21.31
CA ALA A 78 10.02 -28.87 -22.49
C ALA A 78 11.03 -29.47 -23.49
N LEU A 79 12.15 -28.78 -23.74
CA LEU A 79 13.23 -29.27 -24.60
C LEU A 79 13.88 -30.55 -24.05
N ALA A 80 14.10 -30.63 -22.74
CA ALA A 80 14.66 -31.83 -22.11
C ALA A 80 13.74 -33.06 -22.21
N VAL A 81 12.43 -32.88 -22.04
CA VAL A 81 11.44 -33.97 -22.17
C VAL A 81 11.34 -34.47 -23.62
N LEU A 82 11.34 -33.56 -24.60
CA LEU A 82 11.33 -33.90 -26.03
C LEU A 82 12.57 -34.69 -26.46
N LEU A 83 13.75 -34.33 -25.94
CA LEU A 83 15.00 -35.04 -26.23
C LEU A 83 15.01 -36.45 -25.62
N LEU A 84 14.51 -36.62 -24.40
CA LEU A 84 14.41 -37.92 -23.73
C LEU A 84 13.46 -38.90 -24.44
N SER A 85 12.38 -38.38 -25.04
CA SER A 85 11.41 -39.18 -25.81
C SER A 85 11.88 -39.61 -27.21
N LEU A 86 12.95 -39.00 -27.75
CA LEU A 86 13.56 -39.44 -29.01
C LEU A 86 14.65 -40.50 -28.80
N THR A 87 15.06 -40.73 -27.56
CA THR A 87 16.12 -41.68 -27.17
C THR A 87 15.61 -43.01 -26.61
N LEU A 88 14.29 -43.24 -26.59
CA LEU A 88 13.65 -44.49 -26.21
C LEU A 88 12.87 -45.05 -27.42
#